data_AF-A0A356I7L0-F1
#
_entry.id   AF-A0A356I7L0-F1
#
_cell.length_a   1.000
_cell.length_b   1.000
_cell.length_c   1.000
_cell.angle_alpha   90.00
_cell.angle_beta   90.00
_cell.angle_gamma   90.00
#
_symmetry.space_group_name_H-M   'P 1'
#
loop_
_entity.id
_entity.type
_entity.pdbx_description
1 polymer ?
#
loop_
_entity_poly.entity_id
_entity_poly.type
_entity_poly.pdbx_seq_one_letter_code
_entity_poly.pdbx_strand_id
1 'polypeptide(L)'
;MKSRILFLLLLSAGFNGEAQFSDPFEIEVDRNEAQVNLRVDIPADHYLYVDAFSLVNEKGHSLIPFEWPTPHEINDPNSGKPKAVYAQSFSLHFLEVPPE
;
A
#
# COMPACT_ATOMS: atom_id res chain seq x y z
N MET A 1 51.99 -6.96 5.81
CA MET A 1 51.14 -6.06 5.00
C MET A 1 49.87 -6.72 4.42
N LYS A 2 49.64 -8.04 4.55
CA LYS A 2 48.42 -8.71 4.03
C LYS A 2 47.19 -8.60 4.93
N SER A 3 47.39 -8.42 6.25
CA SER A 3 46.30 -8.44 7.24
C SER A 3 45.47 -7.14 7.30
N ARG A 4 46.01 -6.00 6.85
CA ARG A 4 45.29 -4.72 6.81
C ARG A 4 44.28 -4.61 5.67
N ILE A 5 44.52 -5.30 4.56
CA ILE A 5 43.62 -5.32 3.39
C ILE A 5 42.37 -6.15 3.68
N LEU A 6 42.52 -7.24 4.45
CA LEU A 6 41.41 -8.09 4.86
C LEU A 6 40.43 -7.33 5.79
N PHE A 7 40.97 -6.45 6.64
CA PHE A 7 40.16 -5.64 7.56
C PHE A 7 39.34 -4.55 6.84
N LEU A 8 39.86 -4.01 5.74
CA LEU A 8 39.16 -3.03 4.90
C LEU A 8 37.99 -3.65 4.12
N LEU A 9 38.13 -4.88 3.62
CA LEU A 9 37.07 -5.58 2.89
C LEU A 9 35.89 -6.00 3.78
N LEU A 10 36.15 -6.29 5.06
CA LEU A 10 35.10 -6.63 6.04
C LEU A 10 34.26 -5.41 6.45
N LEU A 11 34.82 -4.19 6.43
CA LEU A 11 34.06 -2.97 6.72
C LEU A 11 33.13 -2.54 5.57
N SER A 12 33.46 -2.87 4.31
CA SER A 12 32.63 -2.53 3.16
C SER A 12 31.41 -3.45 2.95
N ALA A 13 31.35 -4.59 3.65
CA ALA A 13 30.24 -5.55 3.51
C ALA A 13 29.07 -5.28 4.47
N GLY A 14 29.24 -4.39 5.45
CA GLY A 14 28.25 -4.14 6.51
C GLY A 14 27.18 -3.08 6.19
N PHE A 15 27.27 -2.40 5.05
CA PHE A 15 26.33 -1.36 4.62
C PHE A 15 25.50 -1.80 3.40
N ASN A 16 25.05 -3.05 3.39
CA ASN A 16 23.81 -3.42 2.69
C ASN A 16 22.66 -3.35 3.70
N GLY A 17 22.56 -2.24 4.42
CA GLY A 17 21.32 -1.90 5.09
C GLY A 17 20.30 -1.70 3.98
N GLU A 18 19.46 -2.70 3.79
CA GLU A 18 18.40 -2.71 2.79
C GLU A 18 17.71 -1.35 2.81
N ALA A 19 17.82 -0.60 1.72
CA ALA A 19 16.83 0.41 1.41
C ALA A 19 15.54 -0.35 1.11
N GLN A 20 14.89 -0.85 2.16
CA GLN A 20 13.50 -1.25 2.10
C GLN A 20 12.80 0.02 1.67
N PHE A 21 12.43 0.10 0.39
CA PHE A 21 11.56 1.16 -0.10
C PHE A 21 10.36 1.16 0.84
N SER A 22 10.28 2.17 1.70
CA SER A 22 9.13 2.35 2.56
C SER A 22 7.93 2.44 1.64
N ASP A 23 6.85 1.74 1.98
CA ASP A 23 5.60 1.89 1.28
C ASP A 23 5.26 3.39 1.25
N PRO A 24 5.16 4.03 0.06
CA PRO A 24 4.87 5.45 -0.02
C PRO A 24 3.44 5.77 0.42
N PHE A 25 2.57 4.76 0.54
CA PHE A 25 1.19 4.92 0.96
C PHE A 25 1.09 4.83 2.48
N GLU A 26 0.31 5.74 3.07
CA GLU A 26 -0.06 5.68 4.47
C GLU A 26 -1.52 5.23 4.58
N ILE A 27 -1.78 4.25 5.44
CA ILE A 27 -3.11 3.66 5.62
C ILE A 27 -3.46 3.69 7.10
N GLU A 28 -4.51 4.42 7.44
CA GLU A 28 -5.07 4.44 8.79
C GLU A 28 -6.40 3.67 8.80
N VAL A 29 -6.55 2.79 9.78
CA VAL A 29 -7.78 2.01 9.99
C VAL A 29 -8.34 2.36 11.36
N ASP A 30 -9.55 2.88 11.40
CA ASP A 30 -10.34 3.05 12.61
C ASP A 30 -11.53 2.09 12.56
N ARG A 31 -11.65 1.24 13.58
CA ARG A 31 -12.64 0.16 13.64
C ARG A 31 -13.41 0.21 14.95
N ASN A 32 -14.72 0.10 14.86
CA ASN A 32 -15.61 -0.19 15.98
C ASN A 32 -16.36 -1.52 15.74
N GLU A 33 -17.29 -1.89 16.62
CA GLU A 33 -17.98 -3.18 16.58
C GLU A 33 -18.81 -3.42 15.29
N ALA A 34 -19.16 -2.37 14.54
CA ALA A 34 -20.04 -2.47 13.37
C ALA A 34 -19.50 -1.80 12.12
N GLN A 35 -18.44 -0.99 12.23
CA GLN A 35 -17.94 -0.14 11.15
C GLN A 35 -16.43 -0.17 11.08
N VAL A 36 -15.93 -0.12 9.85
CA VAL A 36 -14.52 0.12 9.54
C VAL A 36 -14.45 1.41 8.74
N ASN A 37 -13.62 2.34 9.20
CA ASN A 37 -13.24 3.55 8.49
C ASN A 37 -11.78 3.40 8.07
N LEU A 38 -11.53 3.50 6.78
CA LEU A 38 -10.21 3.42 6.19
C LEU A 38 -9.86 4.77 5.59
N ARG A 39 -8.71 5.32 5.97
CA ARG A 39 -8.10 6.47 5.29
C ARG A 39 -6.85 6.01 4.57
N VAL A 40 -6.75 6.35 3.30
CA VAL A 40 -5.58 6.06 2.46
C VAL A 40 -5.02 7.37 1.98
N ASP A 41 -3.79 7.67 2.39
CA ASP A 41 -3.04 8.83 1.95
C ASP A 41 -2.10 8.44 0.80
N ILE A 42 -2.34 9.06 -0.36
CA ILE A 42 -1.60 8.81 -1.60
C ILE A 42 -0.71 10.03 -1.87
N PRO A 43 0.62 9.90 -1.81
CA PRO A 43 1.52 11.02 -2.10
C PRO A 43 1.46 11.43 -3.58
N ALA A 44 1.94 12.64 -3.86
CA ALA A 44 2.02 13.15 -5.24
C ALA A 44 2.81 12.18 -6.14
N ASP A 45 2.41 12.10 -7.40
CA ASP A 45 3.00 11.22 -8.43
C ASP A 45 2.90 9.71 -8.15
N HIS A 46 2.08 9.31 -7.16
CA HIS A 46 1.78 7.91 -6.86
C HIS A 46 0.30 7.62 -7.10
N TYR A 47 -0.03 6.34 -7.28
CA TYR A 47 -1.39 5.89 -7.50
C TYR A 47 -1.57 4.43 -7.10
N LEU A 48 -2.82 4.06 -6.78
CA LEU A 48 -3.23 2.69 -6.50
C LEU A 48 -4.10 2.16 -7.64
N TYR A 49 -3.84 0.97 -8.13
CA TYR A 49 -4.70 0.34 -9.13
C TYR A 49 -6.04 -0.06 -8.52
N VAL A 50 -7.14 0.33 -9.17
CA VAL A 50 -8.51 0.07 -8.68
C VAL A 50 -8.78 -1.42 -8.58
N ASP A 51 -8.31 -2.22 -9.54
CA ASP A 51 -8.52 -3.67 -9.62
C ASP A 51 -7.72 -4.47 -8.59
N ALA A 52 -6.68 -3.86 -7.99
CA ALA A 52 -5.85 -4.49 -6.98
C ALA A 52 -6.28 -4.15 -5.54
N PHE A 53 -7.15 -3.16 -5.36
CA PHE A 53 -7.56 -2.70 -4.04
C PHE A 53 -8.68 -3.57 -3.45
N SER A 54 -8.45 -4.16 -2.28
CA SER A 54 -9.48 -4.90 -1.54
C SER A 54 -9.23 -4.82 -0.04
N LEU A 55 -10.30 -4.85 0.74
CA LEU A 55 -10.25 -4.97 2.19
C LEU A 55 -10.88 -6.30 2.59
N VAL A 56 -10.14 -7.09 3.37
CA VAL A 56 -10.56 -8.43 3.81
C VAL A 56 -10.46 -8.50 5.33
N ASN A 57 -11.49 -8.99 6.00
CA ASN A 57 -11.47 -9.15 7.45
C ASN A 57 -10.69 -10.41 7.89
N GLU A 58 -10.51 -10.58 9.19
CA GLU A 58 -9.76 -11.71 9.79
C GLU A 58 -10.33 -13.09 9.42
N LYS A 59 -11.59 -13.15 8.96
CA LYS A 59 -12.26 -14.38 8.53
C LYS A 59 -12.12 -14.65 7.03
N GLY A 60 -11.43 -13.78 6.29
CA GLY A 60 -11.28 -13.89 4.85
C GLY A 60 -12.46 -13.33 4.06
N HIS A 61 -13.39 -12.61 4.68
CA HIS A 61 -14.51 -11.99 3.97
C HIS A 61 -14.12 -10.62 3.42
N SER A 62 -14.33 -10.39 2.13
CA SER A 62 -14.16 -9.08 1.51
C SER A 62 -15.22 -8.11 1.99
N LEU A 63 -14.80 -6.92 2.42
CA LEU A 63 -15.66 -5.82 2.79
C LEU A 63 -15.91 -4.92 1.58
N ILE A 64 -17.16 -4.49 1.41
CA ILE A 64 -17.56 -3.56 0.34
C ILE A 64 -17.84 -2.20 0.99
N PRO A 65 -17.21 -1.12 0.53
CA PRO A 65 -17.47 0.20 1.08
C PRO A 65 -18.85 0.70 0.63
N PHE A 66 -19.42 1.64 1.39
CA PHE A 66 -20.67 2.30 1.01
C PHE A 66 -20.55 3.06 -0.31
N GLU A 67 -19.41 3.70 -0.52
CA GLU A 67 -19.10 4.48 -1.72
C GLU A 67 -17.64 4.27 -2.07
N TRP A 68 -17.36 4.04 -3.36
CA TRP A 68 -16.01 3.95 -3.87
C TRP A 68 -15.47 5.34 -4.21
N PRO A 69 -14.15 5.59 -4.08
CA PRO A 69 -13.56 6.83 -4.53
C PRO A 69 -13.71 6.95 -6.05
N THR A 70 -13.69 8.17 -6.57
CA THR A 70 -13.74 8.38 -8.02
C THR A 70 -12.40 7.97 -8.64
N PRO A 71 -12.37 7.03 -9.62
CA PRO A 71 -11.14 6.63 -10.26
C PRO A 71 -10.71 7.61 -11.36
N HIS A 72 -9.43 7.55 -11.72
CA HIS A 72 -8.83 8.24 -12.87
C HIS A 72 -8.21 7.21 -13.83
N GLU A 73 -8.23 7.49 -15.13
CA GLU A 73 -7.54 6.65 -16.10
C GLU A 73 -6.10 7.15 -16.33
N ILE A 74 -5.15 6.21 -16.30
CA ILE A 74 -3.76 6.43 -16.71
C ILE A 74 -3.37 5.43 -17.78
N ASN A 75 -2.30 5.74 -18.52
CA ASN A 75 -1.65 4.74 -19.36
C ASN A 75 -0.63 3.96 -18.51
N ASP A 76 -0.89 2.66 -18.29
CA ASP A 76 -0.01 1.81 -17.48
C ASP A 76 1.36 1.65 -18.17
N PRO A 77 2.48 2.04 -17.53
CA PRO A 77 3.80 1.95 -18.12
C PRO A 77 4.23 0.50 -18.41
N ASN A 78 3.66 -0.48 -17.72
CA ASN A 78 3.99 -1.89 -17.91
C ASN A 78 3.26 -2.50 -19.11
N SER A 79 1.94 -2.34 -19.20
CA SER A 79 1.14 -2.94 -20.27
C SER A 79 0.89 -2.04 -21.48
N GLY A 80 1.09 -0.72 -21.35
CA GLY A 80 0.78 0.28 -22.38
C GLY A 80 -0.72 0.45 -22.64
N LYS A 81 -1.57 -0.01 -21.72
CA LYS A 81 -3.03 0.08 -21.83
C LYS A 81 -3.60 1.05 -20.79
N PRO A 82 -4.77 1.66 -21.06
CA PRO A 82 -5.51 2.41 -20.05
C PRO A 82 -5.83 1.51 -18.84
N LYS A 83 -5.56 2.03 -17.64
CA LYS A 83 -5.95 1.42 -16.36
C LYS A 83 -6.56 2.46 -15.44
N ALA A 84 -7.59 2.04 -14.69
CA ALA A 84 -8.22 2.85 -13.66
C ALA A 84 -7.39 2.81 -12.37
N VAL A 85 -7.15 3.98 -11.79
CA VAL A 85 -6.34 4.17 -10.57
C VAL A 85 -6.98 5.18 -9.63
N TYR A 86 -6.65 5.09 -8.35
CA TYR A 86 -6.85 6.16 -7.37
C TYR A 86 -5.53 6.94 -7.24
N ALA A 87 -5.54 8.21 -7.65
CA ALA A 87 -4.37 9.10 -7.63
C ALA A 87 -4.48 10.22 -6.58
N GLN A 88 -5.53 10.18 -5.75
CA GLN A 88 -5.77 11.14 -4.68
C GLN A 88 -6.06 10.36 -3.40
N SER A 89 -5.68 10.91 -2.25
CA SER A 89 -6.06 10.37 -0.95
C SER A 89 -7.59 10.25 -0.84
N PHE A 90 -8.06 9.20 -0.19
CA PHE A 90 -9.49 8.94 -0.03
C PHE A 90 -9.81 8.32 1.31
N SER A 91 -11.09 8.31 1.65
CA SER A 91 -11.62 7.60 2.80
C SER A 91 -12.74 6.66 2.36
N LEU A 92 -12.76 5.47 2.95
CA LEU A 92 -13.77 4.45 2.72
C LEU A 92 -14.43 4.07 4.03
N HIS A 93 -15.74 3.87 3.96
CA HIS A 93 -16.57 3.48 5.10
C HIS A 93 -17.21 2.13 4.79
N PHE A 94 -17.09 1.17 5.71
CA PHE A 94 -17.59 -0.19 5.56
C PHE A 94 -18.48 -0.55 6.74
N LEU A 95 -19.48 -1.41 6.51
CA LEU A 95 -20.12 -2.16 7.58
C LEU A 95 -19.39 -3.47 7.79
N GLU A 96 -19.01 -3.72 9.03
CA GLU A 96 -18.64 -5.06 9.44
C GLU A 96 -19.90 -5.75 9.96
N VAL A 97 -20.46 -6.66 9.16
CA VAL A 97 -21.56 -7.50 9.65
C VAL A 97 -20.97 -8.40 10.74
N PRO A 98 -21.47 -8.34 11.99
CA PRO A 98 -21.00 -9.22 13.04
C PRO A 98 -21.17 -10.67 12.59
N PRO A 99 -20.23 -11.56 12.90
CA PRO A 99 -20.39 -12.94 12.54
C PRO A 99 -21.58 -13.55 13.27
N GLU A 100 -22.50 -14.17 12.53
CA GLU A 100 -23.50 -15.11 13.07
C GLU A 100 -22.84 -16.31 13.76
#